data_AF-A0A1Q7DNN8-F1
#
_entry.id   AF-A0A1Q7DNN8-F1
#
_cell.length_a   1.000
_cell.length_b   1.000
_cell.length_c   1.000
_cell.angle_alpha   90.00
_cell.angle_beta   90.00
_cell.angle_gamma   90.00
#
_symmetry.space_group_name_H-M   'P 1'
#
loop_
_entity.id
_entity.type
_entity.pdbx_description
1 polymer ?
#
loop_
_entity_poly.entity_id
_entity_poly.type
_entity_poly.pdbx_seq_one_letter_code
_entity_poly.pdbx_strand_id
1 'polypeptide(L)'
;MVDSLNHARAAGGTDTISVGALRIVTNPSPARLRQAAARAWPVIDSLYGTEARQLEQRPYLIAPYDPDTTSPKPMLRGAIQVPWDKDVASLVMILLTNVPIGRPDAALQNWLGGPVLPIVHPEPARAAVYVQLVTAPSQAARSCFLGVMSDCRTALALVDSPDPLRQWYPSAAEQRALVFKSFAEFLTFSDHGAHKPALQSCRAGSDSACRELLRSLPPGALPRPLTYDARAALVHLALRLGGREAYHRLVATPGKPIADRLAGAAGVSVDSLVSQWRSEILAARPAPVTVPPWGPWAALGWTAVFAVCALRSSRWRVS
;
A
#
# COMPACT_ATOMS: atom_id res chain seq x y z
N MET A 1 47.96 19.15 11.89
CA MET A 1 47.84 17.89 11.12
C MET A 1 47.49 16.66 11.97
N VAL A 2 47.18 16.83 13.27
CA VAL A 2 46.72 15.74 14.16
C VAL A 2 45.18 15.69 14.27
N ASP A 3 44.48 16.80 13.98
CA ASP A 3 43.01 16.89 14.04
C ASP A 3 42.27 16.13 12.93
N SER A 4 42.76 16.12 11.69
CA SER A 4 42.11 15.38 10.59
C SER A 4 42.12 13.86 10.81
N LEU A 5 43.12 13.33 11.53
CA LEU A 5 43.21 11.90 11.82
C LEU A 5 42.22 11.46 12.91
N ASN A 6 41.84 12.36 13.82
CA ASN A 6 40.81 12.09 14.82
C ASN A 6 39.40 12.14 14.22
N HIS A 7 39.14 13.03 13.25
CA HIS A 7 37.89 12.98 12.47
C HIS A 7 37.79 11.75 11.57
N ALA A 8 38.90 11.30 10.97
CA ALA A 8 38.92 10.07 10.17
C ALA A 8 38.76 8.79 11.04
N ARG A 9 39.30 8.76 12.26
CA ARG A 9 39.08 7.64 13.21
C ARG A 9 37.68 7.63 13.81
N ALA A 10 37.05 8.79 14.01
CA ALA A 10 35.65 8.88 14.43
C ALA A 10 34.66 8.50 13.29
N ALA A 11 35.04 8.66 12.03
CA ALA A 11 34.23 8.31 10.86
C ALA A 11 34.23 6.80 10.51
N GLY A 12 35.08 5.99 11.16
CA GLY A 12 35.26 4.56 10.85
C GLY A 12 34.58 3.58 11.82
N GLY A 13 33.99 4.07 12.92
CA GLY A 13 33.25 3.21 13.84
C GLY A 13 31.88 2.87 13.28
N THR A 14 31.51 1.59 13.26
CA THR A 14 30.10 1.21 13.15
C THR A 14 29.59 0.91 14.56
N ASP A 15 28.43 1.47 14.91
CA ASP A 15 27.69 1.14 16.13
C ASP A 15 26.60 0.12 15.78
N THR A 16 26.34 -0.81 16.69
CA THR A 16 25.28 -1.80 16.55
C THR A 16 24.27 -1.64 17.68
N ILE A 17 23.07 -1.19 17.32
CA ILE A 17 21.95 -1.09 18.25
C ILE A 17 21.19 -2.41 18.25
N SER A 18 20.92 -2.93 19.46
CA SER A 18 20.23 -4.20 19.68
C SER A 18 18.99 -4.01 20.55
N VAL A 19 17.82 -4.45 20.06
CA VAL A 19 16.55 -4.48 20.80
C VAL A 19 15.82 -5.79 20.47
N GLY A 20 15.71 -6.72 21.41
CA GLY A 20 15.20 -8.06 21.11
C GLY A 20 16.05 -8.75 20.05
N ALA A 21 15.44 -9.27 18.99
CA ALA A 21 16.15 -9.79 17.81
C ALA A 21 16.47 -8.72 16.76
N LEU A 22 15.93 -7.51 16.87
CA LEU A 22 16.24 -6.42 15.95
C LEU A 22 17.68 -5.94 16.17
N ARG A 23 18.42 -5.83 15.05
CA ARG A 23 19.77 -5.28 14.97
C ARG A 23 19.80 -4.12 13.98
N ILE A 24 20.46 -3.02 14.34
CA ILE A 24 20.72 -1.88 13.45
C ILE A 24 22.21 -1.60 13.46
N VAL A 25 22.84 -1.68 12.30
CA VAL A 25 24.22 -1.24 12.08
C VAL A 25 24.17 0.19 11.52
N THR A 26 24.84 1.12 12.20
CA THR A 26 24.82 2.55 11.89
C THR A 26 26.17 3.20 12.12
N ASN A 27 26.46 4.30 11.46
CA ASN A 27 27.55 5.19 11.88
C ASN A 27 27.16 5.98 13.15
N PRO A 28 28.14 6.43 13.96
CA PRO A 28 27.94 7.35 15.05
C PRO A 28 27.19 8.59 14.58
N SER A 29 26.07 8.90 15.24
CA SER A 29 25.24 10.06 14.92
C SER A 29 24.35 10.43 16.12
N PRO A 30 23.81 11.67 16.18
CA PRO A 30 22.83 12.07 17.18
C PRO A 30 21.42 11.49 16.92
N ALA A 31 21.23 10.71 15.86
CA ALA A 31 19.94 10.15 15.51
C ALA A 31 19.42 9.24 16.63
N ARG A 32 18.13 9.39 16.99
CA ARG A 32 17.51 8.68 18.13
C ARG A 32 17.09 7.24 17.79
N LEU A 33 17.95 6.51 17.06
CA LEU A 33 17.66 5.18 16.52
C LEU A 33 17.36 4.14 17.60
N ARG A 34 18.01 4.21 18.77
CA ARG A 34 17.73 3.29 19.89
C ARG A 34 16.31 3.44 20.43
N GLN A 35 15.83 4.69 20.56
CA GLN A 35 14.45 4.96 21.00
C GLN A 35 13.43 4.52 19.95
N ALA A 36 13.73 4.75 18.67
CA ALA A 36 12.90 4.28 17.57
C ALA A 36 12.83 2.74 17.51
N ALA A 37 13.97 2.06 17.65
CA ALA A 37 14.05 0.61 17.71
C ALA A 37 13.22 0.02 18.85
N ALA A 38 13.29 0.62 20.05
CA ALA A 38 12.50 0.20 21.21
C ALA A 38 10.97 0.29 20.97
N ARG A 39 10.52 1.29 20.17
CA ARG A 39 9.10 1.45 19.82
C ARG A 39 8.67 0.57 18.64
N ALA A 40 9.57 0.33 17.69
CA ALA A 40 9.27 -0.50 16.52
C ALA A 40 9.28 -2.00 16.85
N TRP A 41 10.15 -2.44 17.77
CA TRP A 41 10.34 -3.86 18.07
C TRP A 41 9.05 -4.61 18.44
N PRO A 42 8.19 -4.14 19.36
CA PRO A 42 6.95 -4.86 19.70
C PRO A 42 6.01 -5.02 18.51
N VAL A 43 5.97 -4.05 17.60
CA VAL A 43 5.12 -4.10 16.39
C VAL A 43 5.65 -5.12 15.39
N ILE A 44 6.97 -5.15 15.19
CA ILE A 44 7.65 -6.13 14.32
C ILE A 44 7.48 -7.54 14.88
N ASP A 45 7.76 -7.73 16.17
CA ASP A 45 7.64 -9.02 16.86
C ASP A 45 6.19 -9.52 16.86
N SER A 46 5.21 -8.64 17.06
CA SER A 46 3.80 -9.02 17.00
C SER A 46 3.36 -9.47 15.60
N LEU A 47 3.95 -8.95 14.53
CA LEU A 47 3.57 -9.29 13.16
C LEU A 47 4.26 -10.56 12.66
N TYR A 48 5.59 -10.62 12.79
CA TYR A 48 6.40 -11.70 12.24
C TYR A 48 6.61 -12.85 13.24
N GLY A 49 6.34 -12.62 14.52
CA GLY A 49 6.43 -13.62 15.56
C GLY A 49 7.78 -14.31 15.60
N THR A 50 7.81 -15.63 15.46
CA THR A 50 9.07 -16.40 15.48
C THR A 50 10.03 -16.05 14.35
N GLU A 51 9.52 -15.62 13.20
CA GLU A 51 10.36 -15.20 12.06
C GLU A 51 11.08 -13.87 12.32
N ALA A 52 10.67 -13.08 13.32
CA ALA A 52 11.39 -11.87 13.72
C ALA A 52 12.84 -12.18 14.16
N ARG A 53 13.16 -13.42 14.54
CA ARG A 53 14.53 -13.88 14.84
C ARG A 53 15.49 -13.74 13.66
N GLN A 54 15.00 -13.73 12.42
CA GLN A 54 15.85 -13.49 11.24
C GLN A 54 16.59 -12.14 11.31
N LEU A 55 16.05 -11.17 12.05
CA LEU A 55 16.63 -9.83 12.19
C LEU A 55 17.95 -9.83 12.99
N GLU A 56 18.28 -10.92 13.68
CA GLU A 56 19.59 -11.10 14.31
C GLU A 56 20.69 -11.26 13.24
N GLN A 57 20.36 -11.92 12.14
CA GLN A 57 21.27 -12.21 11.03
C GLN A 57 21.08 -11.24 9.86
N ARG A 58 19.99 -10.46 9.87
CA ARG A 58 19.63 -9.47 8.84
C ARG A 58 19.45 -8.11 9.51
N PRO A 59 20.55 -7.43 9.88
CA PRO A 59 20.45 -6.13 10.52
C PRO A 59 19.90 -5.09 9.53
N TYR A 60 19.23 -4.07 10.06
CA TYR A 60 19.07 -2.83 9.32
C TYR A 60 20.44 -2.20 9.11
N LEU A 61 20.68 -1.71 7.90
CA LEU A 61 21.79 -0.83 7.60
C LEU A 61 21.22 0.58 7.51
N ILE A 62 21.56 1.45 8.46
CA ILE A 62 21.09 2.84 8.47
C ILE A 62 22.30 3.75 8.48
N ALA A 63 22.30 4.75 7.59
CA ALA A 63 23.33 5.75 7.51
C ALA A 63 22.73 7.12 7.80
N PRO A 64 22.75 7.58 9.07
CA PRO A 64 22.30 8.92 9.37
C PRO A 64 23.25 9.96 8.78
N TYR A 65 22.68 11.03 8.22
CA TYR A 65 23.43 12.14 7.64
C TYR A 65 22.94 13.49 8.19
N ASP A 66 23.83 14.47 8.18
CA ASP A 66 23.51 15.85 8.53
C ASP A 66 22.77 16.53 7.35
N PRO A 67 21.49 16.92 7.50
CA PRO A 67 20.75 17.58 6.43
C PRO A 67 21.26 18.98 6.12
N ASP A 68 21.97 19.62 7.05
CA ASP A 68 22.35 21.04 6.97
C ASP A 68 23.72 21.24 6.32
N THR A 69 24.45 20.16 6.03
CA THR A 69 25.77 20.24 5.37
C THR A 69 25.72 19.71 3.94
N THR A 70 26.54 20.30 3.07
CA THR A 70 26.82 19.77 1.73
C THR A 70 27.84 18.63 1.77
N SER A 71 28.16 18.10 2.96
CA SER A 71 29.12 17.04 3.13
C SER A 71 28.68 15.78 2.36
N PRO A 72 29.61 15.02 1.78
CA PRO A 72 29.28 13.77 1.12
C PRO A 72 28.50 12.87 2.08
N LYS A 73 27.34 12.38 1.64
CA LYS A 73 26.53 11.46 2.44
C LYS A 73 27.35 10.20 2.73
N PRO A 74 27.40 9.74 3.99
CA PRO A 74 28.15 8.54 4.35
C PRO A 74 27.67 7.35 3.53
N MET A 75 28.55 6.78 2.71
CA MET A 75 28.20 5.64 1.86
C MET A 75 28.40 4.33 2.61
N LEU A 76 27.36 3.89 3.30
CA LEU A 76 27.25 2.48 3.68
C LEU A 76 26.42 1.77 2.60
N ARG A 77 27.06 0.88 1.84
CA ARG A 77 26.43 0.23 0.68
C ARG A 77 25.19 -0.54 1.12
N GLY A 78 24.04 -0.23 0.52
CA GLY A 78 22.75 -0.83 0.86
C GLY A 78 22.08 -0.23 2.11
N ALA A 79 22.65 0.81 2.72
CA ALA A 79 22.03 1.49 3.85
C ALA A 79 20.91 2.44 3.46
N ILE A 80 19.93 2.53 4.34
CA ILE A 80 18.88 3.53 4.30
C ILE A 80 19.49 4.85 4.79
N GLN A 81 19.53 5.85 3.91
CA GLN A 81 20.01 7.19 4.24
C GLN A 81 18.92 7.97 4.95
N VAL A 82 19.21 8.47 6.14
CA VAL A 82 18.20 9.15 6.98
C VAL A 82 18.77 10.46 7.54
N PRO A 83 18.07 11.60 7.46
CA PRO A 83 18.47 12.80 8.19
C PRO A 83 18.52 12.53 9.71
N TRP A 84 19.61 12.94 10.37
CA TRP A 84 19.83 12.63 11.79
C TRP A 84 18.89 13.38 12.76
N ASP A 85 18.21 14.41 12.26
CA ASP A 85 17.32 15.33 12.96
C ASP A 85 15.86 14.85 12.92
N LYS A 86 15.59 13.75 12.21
CA LYS A 86 14.26 13.11 12.18
C LYS A 86 13.78 12.81 13.60
N ASP A 87 12.52 13.13 13.84
CA ASP A 87 11.85 12.78 15.08
C ASP A 87 11.72 11.24 15.24
N VAL A 88 11.48 10.81 16.46
CA VAL A 88 11.40 9.38 16.81
C VAL A 88 10.26 8.68 16.05
N ALA A 89 9.11 9.32 15.84
CA ALA A 89 7.98 8.70 15.15
C ALA A 89 8.29 8.49 13.66
N SER A 90 8.93 9.45 13.01
CA SER A 90 9.43 9.32 11.63
C SER A 90 10.45 8.18 11.51
N LEU A 91 11.39 8.06 12.46
CA LEU A 91 12.34 6.95 12.49
C LEU A 91 11.66 5.59 12.71
N VAL A 92 10.65 5.53 13.59
CA VAL A 92 9.84 4.30 13.78
C VAL A 92 9.17 3.91 12.47
N MET A 93 8.57 4.85 11.75
CA MET A 93 7.94 4.58 10.44
C MET A 93 8.94 4.06 9.42
N ILE A 94 10.15 4.59 9.38
CA ILE A 94 11.22 4.09 8.50
C ILE A 94 11.55 2.63 8.83
N LEU A 95 11.69 2.28 10.11
CA LEU A 95 11.93 0.90 10.53
C LEU A 95 10.76 -0.02 10.12
N LEU A 96 9.52 0.37 10.44
CA LEU A 96 8.33 -0.47 10.16
C LEU A 96 8.06 -0.65 8.66
N THR A 97 8.48 0.28 7.81
CA THR A 97 8.27 0.19 6.35
C THR A 97 9.41 -0.51 5.61
N ASN A 98 10.55 -0.75 6.27
CA ASN A 98 11.75 -1.32 5.65
C ASN A 98 12.29 -2.54 6.41
N VAL A 99 11.40 -3.34 7.02
CA VAL A 99 11.81 -4.51 7.80
C VAL A 99 12.60 -5.50 6.93
N PRO A 100 13.87 -5.83 7.26
CA PRO A 100 14.71 -6.69 6.44
C PRO A 100 14.40 -8.19 6.68
N ILE A 101 13.12 -8.53 6.70
CA ILE A 101 12.64 -9.90 6.81
C ILE A 101 12.81 -10.64 5.48
N GLY A 102 12.94 -11.97 5.53
CA GLY A 102 12.84 -12.83 4.34
C GLY A 102 11.63 -12.49 3.48
N ARG A 103 11.90 -12.24 2.20
CA ARG A 103 10.87 -12.03 1.19
C ARG A 103 10.00 -13.29 1.07
N PRO A 104 8.66 -13.18 1.12
CA PRO A 104 7.82 -14.34 0.85
C PRO A 104 7.97 -14.78 -0.61
N ASP A 105 7.42 -15.95 -0.94
CA ASP A 105 7.42 -16.47 -2.31
C ASP A 105 6.70 -15.53 -3.30
N ALA A 106 7.06 -15.65 -4.59
CA ALA A 106 6.56 -14.77 -5.64
C ALA A 106 5.02 -14.78 -5.75
N ALA A 107 4.37 -15.92 -5.47
CA ALA A 107 2.92 -16.01 -5.52
C ALA A 107 2.25 -15.13 -4.44
N LEU A 108 2.74 -15.18 -3.20
CA LEU A 108 2.22 -14.33 -2.12
C LEU A 108 2.50 -12.85 -2.39
N GLN A 109 3.71 -12.51 -2.87
CA GLN A 109 4.04 -11.12 -3.22
C GLN A 109 3.16 -10.58 -4.34
N ASN A 110 2.99 -11.34 -5.42
CA ASN A 110 2.18 -10.93 -6.57
C ASN A 110 0.71 -10.83 -6.22
N TRP A 111 0.20 -11.75 -5.39
CA TRP A 111 -1.16 -11.66 -4.87
C TRP A 111 -1.33 -10.43 -3.99
N LEU A 112 -0.45 -10.20 -3.01
CA LEU A 112 -0.58 -9.08 -2.08
C LEU A 112 -0.39 -7.73 -2.81
N GLY A 113 0.49 -7.67 -3.80
CA GLY A 113 0.89 -6.44 -4.49
C GLY A 113 1.95 -5.64 -3.74
N GLY A 114 2.69 -6.30 -2.82
CA GLY A 114 3.68 -5.67 -1.95
C GLY A 114 4.19 -6.63 -0.87
N PRO A 115 5.14 -6.17 -0.02
CA PRO A 115 5.60 -6.93 1.14
C PRO A 115 4.52 -7.01 2.24
N VAL A 116 4.62 -8.01 3.12
CA VAL A 116 3.82 -8.03 4.35
C VAL A 116 4.48 -7.08 5.34
N LEU A 117 3.87 -5.91 5.57
CA LEU A 117 4.38 -4.88 6.48
C LEU A 117 3.39 -4.60 7.62
N PRO A 118 3.86 -4.11 8.78
CA PRO A 118 2.99 -3.61 9.84
C PRO A 118 2.01 -2.52 9.38
N ILE A 119 0.74 -2.63 9.77
CA ILE A 119 -0.24 -1.56 9.63
C ILE A 119 -0.15 -0.67 10.87
N VAL A 120 0.51 0.48 10.73
CA VAL A 120 0.77 1.39 11.85
C VAL A 120 -0.49 2.14 12.32
N HIS A 121 -1.42 2.38 11.39
CA HIS A 121 -2.70 3.04 11.66
C HIS A 121 -3.86 2.15 11.19
N PRO A 122 -4.29 1.16 12.00
CA PRO A 122 -5.31 0.19 11.60
C PRO A 122 -6.65 0.83 11.22
N GLU A 123 -7.14 1.80 11.99
CA GLU A 123 -8.43 2.44 11.73
C GLU A 123 -8.45 3.23 10.42
N PRO A 124 -7.51 4.18 10.15
CA PRO A 124 -7.42 4.82 8.85
C PRO A 124 -7.24 3.84 7.69
N ALA A 125 -6.45 2.78 7.86
CA ALA A 125 -6.24 1.76 6.84
C ALA A 125 -7.54 1.02 6.50
N ARG A 126 -8.31 0.59 7.52
CA ARG A 126 -9.62 -0.05 7.32
C ARG A 126 -10.63 0.92 6.68
N ALA A 127 -10.65 2.18 7.11
CA ALA A 127 -11.50 3.21 6.54
C ALA A 127 -11.21 3.47 5.05
N ALA A 128 -9.93 3.44 4.65
CA ALA A 128 -9.55 3.53 3.24
C ALA A 128 -10.06 2.32 2.43
N VAL A 129 -9.96 1.11 2.99
CA VAL A 129 -10.51 -0.11 2.36
C VAL A 129 -12.04 -0.07 2.26
N TYR A 130 -12.73 0.51 3.26
CA TYR A 130 -14.18 0.76 3.17
C TYR A 130 -14.51 1.62 1.96
N VAL A 131 -13.79 2.73 1.78
CA VAL A 131 -13.98 3.62 0.62
C VAL A 131 -13.74 2.87 -0.69
N GLN A 132 -12.70 2.03 -0.76
CA GLN A 132 -12.47 1.18 -1.94
C GLN A 132 -13.66 0.26 -2.22
N LEU A 133 -14.19 -0.45 -1.22
CA LEU A 133 -15.33 -1.37 -1.41
C LEU A 133 -16.56 -0.68 -2.01
N VAL A 134 -16.87 0.54 -1.58
CA VAL A 134 -18.07 1.27 -2.04
C VAL A 134 -17.85 2.03 -3.36
N THR A 135 -16.60 2.23 -3.78
CA THR A 135 -16.26 2.99 -4.99
C THR A 135 -15.65 2.14 -6.10
N ALA A 136 -15.25 0.91 -5.82
CA ALA A 136 -14.60 0.03 -6.78
C ALA A 136 -15.50 -0.22 -8.00
N PRO A 137 -14.95 -0.16 -9.23
CA PRO A 137 -15.70 -0.37 -10.46
C PRO A 137 -16.01 -1.85 -10.75
N SER A 138 -15.76 -2.75 -9.79
CA SER A 138 -15.95 -4.20 -9.94
C SER A 138 -17.24 -4.67 -9.27
N GLN A 139 -17.99 -5.52 -9.98
CA GLN A 139 -19.22 -6.13 -9.49
C GLN A 139 -18.93 -7.00 -8.28
N ALA A 140 -17.81 -7.73 -8.29
CA ALA A 140 -17.41 -8.55 -7.16
C ALA A 140 -17.21 -7.70 -5.89
N ALA A 141 -16.57 -6.53 -6.00
CA ALA A 141 -16.39 -5.63 -4.86
C ALA A 141 -17.74 -5.06 -4.35
N ARG A 142 -18.63 -4.66 -5.27
CA ARG A 142 -19.98 -4.17 -4.92
C ARG A 142 -20.82 -5.24 -4.25
N SER A 143 -20.88 -6.45 -4.82
CA SER A 143 -21.59 -7.58 -4.23
C SER A 143 -20.99 -8.00 -2.88
N CYS A 144 -19.66 -7.94 -2.74
CA CYS A 144 -19.01 -8.16 -1.45
C CYS A 144 -19.46 -7.15 -0.40
N PHE A 145 -19.51 -5.86 -0.75
CA PHE A 145 -20.06 -4.83 0.13
C PHE A 145 -21.52 -5.16 0.52
N LEU A 146 -22.34 -5.64 -0.42
CA LEU A 146 -23.72 -6.07 -0.18
C LEU A 146 -23.86 -7.39 0.62
N GLY A 147 -22.76 -8.11 0.86
CA GLY A 147 -22.75 -9.30 1.73
C GLY A 147 -22.65 -10.65 1.02
N VAL A 148 -22.40 -10.68 -0.29
CA VAL A 148 -22.18 -11.93 -1.03
C VAL A 148 -20.76 -12.43 -0.81
N MET A 149 -20.58 -13.49 -0.02
CA MET A 149 -19.25 -13.96 0.43
C MET A 149 -18.38 -14.54 -0.69
N SER A 150 -18.96 -15.25 -1.66
CA SER A 150 -18.23 -15.72 -2.84
C SER A 150 -17.59 -14.56 -3.61
N ASP A 151 -18.30 -13.43 -3.68
CA ASP A 151 -17.85 -12.25 -4.39
C ASP A 151 -16.79 -11.48 -3.58
N CYS A 152 -16.82 -11.57 -2.25
CA CYS A 152 -15.70 -11.10 -1.42
C CYS A 152 -14.42 -11.87 -1.70
N ARG A 153 -14.48 -13.20 -1.84
CA ARG A 153 -13.31 -14.00 -2.21
C ARG A 153 -12.79 -13.60 -3.59
N THR A 154 -13.68 -13.38 -4.56
CA THR A 154 -13.32 -12.88 -5.89
C THR A 154 -12.70 -11.48 -5.84
N ALA A 155 -13.28 -10.56 -5.08
CA ALA A 155 -12.80 -9.19 -4.94
C ALA A 155 -11.40 -9.11 -4.29
N LEU A 156 -11.13 -10.00 -3.34
CA LEU A 156 -9.82 -10.18 -2.72
C LEU A 156 -8.85 -11.02 -3.57
N ALA A 157 -9.29 -11.46 -4.76
CA ALA A 157 -8.55 -12.33 -5.67
C ALA A 157 -8.01 -13.60 -4.99
N LEU A 158 -8.84 -14.24 -4.15
CA LEU A 158 -8.54 -15.50 -3.44
C LEU A 158 -8.91 -16.75 -4.26
N VAL A 159 -9.60 -16.57 -5.38
CA VAL A 159 -10.03 -17.64 -6.27
C VAL A 159 -9.20 -17.57 -7.54
N ASP A 160 -8.50 -18.66 -7.86
CA ASP A 160 -7.73 -18.77 -9.09
C ASP A 160 -8.67 -18.81 -10.30
N SER A 161 -8.36 -18.04 -11.35
CA SER A 161 -9.13 -18.01 -12.59
C SER A 161 -8.22 -17.88 -13.81
N PRO A 162 -8.47 -18.66 -14.87
CA PRO A 162 -7.76 -18.51 -16.15
C PRO A 162 -8.18 -17.24 -16.90
N ASP A 163 -9.33 -16.63 -16.57
CA ASP A 163 -9.82 -15.37 -17.15
C ASP A 163 -10.19 -14.38 -16.04
N PRO A 164 -9.19 -13.64 -15.49
CA PRO A 164 -9.44 -12.63 -14.46
C PRO A 164 -10.35 -11.49 -14.94
N LEU A 165 -10.35 -11.19 -16.24
CA LEU A 165 -11.19 -10.13 -16.80
C LEU A 165 -12.67 -10.47 -16.64
N ARG A 166 -13.08 -11.69 -17.02
CA ARG A 166 -14.45 -12.15 -16.84
C ARG A 166 -14.84 -12.33 -15.37
N GLN A 167 -13.90 -12.76 -14.54
CA GLN A 167 -14.16 -13.00 -13.13
C GLN A 167 -14.34 -11.69 -12.34
N TRP A 168 -13.49 -10.69 -12.59
CA TRP A 168 -13.46 -9.45 -11.83
C TRP A 168 -14.40 -8.37 -12.41
N TYR A 169 -14.62 -8.40 -13.72
CA TYR A 169 -15.41 -7.40 -14.46
C TYR A 169 -16.31 -8.10 -15.48
N PRO A 170 -17.33 -8.86 -15.01
CA PRO A 170 -18.16 -9.68 -15.88
C PRO A 170 -19.01 -8.85 -16.85
N SER A 171 -19.39 -7.63 -16.49
CA SER A 171 -20.29 -6.82 -17.32
C SER A 171 -19.54 -5.97 -18.34
N ALA A 172 -20.16 -5.78 -19.52
CA ALA A 172 -19.63 -4.93 -20.57
C ALA A 172 -19.49 -3.46 -20.14
N ALA A 173 -20.40 -2.98 -19.29
CA ALA A 173 -20.34 -1.62 -18.75
C ALA A 173 -19.08 -1.39 -17.91
N GLU A 174 -18.68 -2.38 -17.09
CA GLU A 174 -17.46 -2.31 -16.29
C GLU A 174 -16.20 -2.38 -17.16
N GLN A 175 -16.18 -3.28 -18.14
CA GLN A 175 -15.08 -3.39 -19.10
C GLN A 175 -14.88 -2.06 -19.84
N ARG A 176 -15.96 -1.44 -20.31
CA ARG A 176 -15.91 -0.11 -20.93
C ARG A 176 -15.41 0.96 -19.95
N ALA A 177 -15.91 0.96 -18.71
CA ALA A 177 -15.47 1.90 -17.69
C ALA A 177 -13.97 1.78 -17.38
N LEU A 178 -13.42 0.56 -17.33
CA LEU A 178 -11.99 0.32 -17.15
C LEU A 178 -11.17 0.89 -18.30
N VAL A 179 -11.56 0.62 -19.55
CA VAL A 179 -10.87 1.16 -20.73
C VAL A 179 -10.74 2.68 -20.63
N PHE A 180 -11.82 3.38 -20.26
CA PHE A 180 -11.81 4.85 -20.27
C PHE A 180 -11.32 5.52 -18.99
N LYS A 181 -11.56 4.93 -17.82
CA LYS A 181 -11.16 5.53 -16.53
C LYS A 181 -9.75 5.14 -16.09
N SER A 182 -9.27 3.97 -16.52
CA SER A 182 -8.01 3.42 -16.03
C SER A 182 -6.94 3.28 -17.11
N PHE A 183 -7.34 3.13 -18.38
CA PHE A 183 -6.40 2.79 -19.46
C PHE A 183 -6.44 3.72 -20.67
N ALA A 184 -7.24 4.79 -20.66
CA ALA A 184 -7.40 5.64 -21.85
C ALA A 184 -6.06 6.21 -22.32
N GLU A 185 -5.28 6.76 -21.40
CA GLU A 185 -3.96 7.32 -21.70
C GLU A 185 -3.00 6.23 -22.15
N PHE A 186 -2.88 5.15 -21.36
CA PHE A 186 -2.01 4.01 -21.69
C PHE A 186 -2.29 3.50 -23.10
N LEU A 187 -3.54 3.18 -23.44
CA LEU A 187 -3.94 2.63 -24.74
C LEU A 187 -3.81 3.65 -25.89
N THR A 188 -3.83 4.95 -25.59
CA THR A 188 -3.65 6.00 -26.61
C THR A 188 -2.18 6.15 -27.00
N PHE A 189 -1.27 6.03 -26.04
CA PHE A 189 0.17 6.22 -26.23
C PHE A 189 0.93 4.90 -26.44
N SER A 190 0.37 3.77 -26.02
CA SER A 190 0.98 2.45 -26.22
C SER A 190 0.96 2.06 -27.70
N ASP A 191 2.00 1.34 -28.11
CA ASP A 191 2.10 0.68 -29.41
C ASP A 191 1.92 1.64 -30.61
N HIS A 192 2.50 2.84 -30.51
CA HIS A 192 2.48 3.88 -31.56
C HIS A 192 1.07 4.23 -32.10
N GLY A 193 0.03 4.02 -31.30
CA GLY A 193 -1.36 4.29 -31.67
C GLY A 193 -2.07 3.14 -32.40
N ALA A 194 -1.50 1.92 -32.42
CA ALA A 194 -2.14 0.73 -33.00
C ALA A 194 -3.52 0.44 -32.38
N HIS A 195 -3.73 0.77 -31.10
CA HIS A 195 -5.00 0.58 -30.40
C HIS A 195 -6.06 1.65 -30.69
N LYS A 196 -5.72 2.74 -31.41
CA LYS A 196 -6.66 3.85 -31.67
C LYS A 196 -7.97 3.42 -32.36
N PRO A 197 -7.97 2.57 -33.40
CA PRO A 197 -9.21 2.13 -34.03
C PRO A 197 -10.09 1.31 -33.09
N ALA A 198 -9.50 0.38 -32.31
CA ALA A 198 -10.23 -0.40 -31.32
C ALA A 198 -10.79 0.47 -30.19
N LEU A 199 -10.05 1.50 -29.76
CA LEU A 199 -10.49 2.46 -28.74
C LEU A 199 -11.67 3.30 -29.24
N GLN A 200 -11.64 3.74 -30.50
CA GLN A 200 -12.77 4.44 -31.14
C GLN A 200 -14.01 3.53 -31.24
N SER A 201 -13.84 2.27 -31.65
CA SER A 201 -14.92 1.28 -31.71
C SER A 201 -15.52 0.99 -30.33
N CYS A 202 -14.70 0.87 -29.29
CA CYS A 202 -15.16 0.73 -27.91
C CYS A 202 -15.96 1.95 -27.46
N ARG A 203 -15.52 3.16 -27.83
CA ARG A 203 -16.22 4.43 -27.54
C ARG A 203 -17.56 4.51 -28.28
N ALA A 204 -17.64 3.99 -29.50
CA ALA A 204 -18.87 3.90 -30.28
C ALA A 204 -19.85 2.82 -29.77
N GLY A 205 -19.48 2.07 -28.73
CA GLY A 205 -20.36 1.10 -28.08
C GLY A 205 -20.00 -0.36 -28.31
N SER A 206 -18.94 -0.69 -29.05
CA SER A 206 -18.54 -2.08 -29.30
C SER A 206 -17.93 -2.75 -28.05
N ASP A 207 -18.71 -3.62 -27.41
CA ASP A 207 -18.27 -4.39 -26.22
C ASP A 207 -17.12 -5.34 -26.52
N SER A 208 -17.10 -5.94 -27.73
CA SER A 208 -16.00 -6.82 -28.15
C SER A 208 -14.70 -6.05 -28.29
N ALA A 209 -14.72 -4.85 -28.89
CA ALA A 209 -13.55 -4.00 -29.00
C ALA A 209 -13.02 -3.57 -27.62
N CYS A 210 -13.90 -3.23 -26.68
CA CYS A 210 -13.48 -2.93 -25.30
C CYS A 210 -12.80 -4.15 -24.65
N ARG A 211 -13.33 -5.35 -24.85
CA ARG A 211 -12.77 -6.58 -24.27
C ARG A 211 -11.43 -6.96 -24.90
N GLU A 212 -11.27 -6.78 -26.21
CA GLU A 212 -10.01 -7.01 -26.91
C GLU A 212 -8.91 -6.08 -26.40
N LEU A 213 -9.22 -4.79 -26.22
CA LEU A 213 -8.28 -3.82 -25.62
C LEU A 213 -7.83 -4.23 -24.21
N LEU A 214 -8.75 -4.75 -23.38
CA LEU A 214 -8.38 -5.21 -22.05
C LEU A 214 -7.57 -6.50 -22.07
N ARG A 215 -7.75 -7.35 -23.09
CA ARG A 215 -6.98 -8.58 -23.27
C ARG A 215 -5.59 -8.34 -23.86
N SER A 216 -5.39 -7.24 -24.59
CA SER A 216 -4.08 -6.84 -25.09
C SER A 216 -3.20 -6.18 -24.03
N LEU A 217 -3.71 -5.95 -22.80
CA LEU A 217 -2.92 -5.42 -21.71
C LEU A 217 -1.81 -6.41 -21.29
N PRO A 218 -0.63 -5.91 -20.87
CA PRO A 218 0.42 -6.77 -20.36
C PRO A 218 -0.06 -7.64 -19.18
N PRO A 219 0.51 -8.84 -18.99
CA PRO A 219 0.20 -9.67 -17.83
C PRO A 219 0.33 -8.89 -16.51
N GLY A 220 -0.71 -8.95 -15.68
CA GLY A 220 -0.75 -8.24 -14.40
C GLY A 220 -1.13 -6.75 -14.47
N ALA A 221 -1.31 -6.17 -15.66
CA ALA A 221 -1.74 -4.78 -15.80
C ALA A 221 -3.22 -4.58 -15.45
N LEU A 222 -4.07 -5.61 -15.59
CA LEU A 222 -5.47 -5.54 -15.20
C LEU A 222 -5.58 -5.22 -13.70
N PRO A 223 -6.28 -4.14 -13.30
CA PRO A 223 -6.35 -3.74 -11.92
C PRO A 223 -7.21 -4.74 -11.19
N ARG A 224 -6.73 -5.20 -10.04
CA ARG A 224 -7.48 -6.09 -9.18
C ARG A 224 -8.63 -5.32 -8.52
N PRO A 225 -9.78 -5.96 -8.21
CA PRO A 225 -10.95 -5.27 -7.65
C PRO A 225 -10.66 -4.48 -6.37
N LEU A 226 -9.76 -5.00 -5.54
CA LEU A 226 -9.30 -4.37 -4.30
C LEU A 226 -7.77 -4.28 -4.30
N THR A 227 -7.23 -3.22 -3.68
CA THR A 227 -5.80 -2.91 -3.74
C THR A 227 -4.98 -3.72 -2.73
N TYR A 228 -3.68 -3.41 -2.65
CA TYR A 228 -2.79 -3.90 -1.60
C TYR A 228 -3.39 -3.74 -0.20
N ASP A 229 -3.95 -2.58 0.14
CA ASP A 229 -4.42 -2.28 1.51
C ASP A 229 -5.51 -3.24 1.98
N ALA A 230 -6.44 -3.59 1.10
CA ALA A 230 -7.53 -4.52 1.41
C ALA A 230 -6.99 -5.92 1.76
N ARG A 231 -6.00 -6.38 1.01
CA ARG A 231 -5.38 -7.70 1.19
C ARG A 231 -4.39 -7.71 2.33
N ALA A 232 -3.67 -6.61 2.55
CA ALA A 232 -2.85 -6.42 3.74
C ALA A 232 -3.72 -6.48 5.00
N ALA A 233 -4.89 -5.83 5.02
CA ALA A 233 -5.84 -5.93 6.13
C ALA A 233 -6.31 -7.38 6.37
N LEU A 234 -6.55 -8.16 5.32
CA LEU A 234 -6.89 -9.59 5.43
C LEU A 234 -5.73 -10.42 5.99
N VAL A 235 -4.51 -10.22 5.50
CA VAL A 235 -3.29 -10.88 6.01
C VAL A 235 -3.11 -10.54 7.49
N HIS A 236 -3.24 -9.27 7.87
CA HIS A 236 -3.14 -8.83 9.27
C HIS A 236 -4.17 -9.50 10.16
N LEU A 237 -5.43 -9.60 9.70
CA LEU A 237 -6.45 -10.34 10.43
C LEU A 237 -6.04 -11.81 10.61
N ALA A 238 -5.59 -12.47 9.55
CA ALA A 238 -5.15 -13.86 9.59
C ALA A 238 -4.01 -14.06 10.60
N LEU A 239 -3.00 -13.19 10.55
CA LEU A 239 -1.85 -13.24 11.46
C LEU A 239 -2.27 -13.01 12.92
N ARG A 240 -3.17 -12.06 13.16
CA ARG A 240 -3.70 -11.78 14.51
C ARG A 240 -4.49 -12.95 15.07
N LEU A 241 -5.35 -13.59 14.27
CA LEU A 241 -6.12 -14.77 14.68
C LEU A 241 -5.22 -15.97 14.94
N GLY A 242 -4.22 -16.18 14.10
CA GLY A 242 -3.32 -17.31 14.19
C GLY A 242 -2.22 -17.20 15.24
N GLY A 243 -2.06 -16.03 15.86
CA GLY A 243 -1.06 -15.74 16.88
C GLY A 243 0.38 -15.75 16.37
N ARG A 244 1.32 -15.98 17.29
CA ARG A 244 2.77 -15.78 17.06
C ARG A 244 3.36 -16.63 15.92
N GLU A 245 2.85 -17.84 15.69
CA GLU A 245 3.35 -18.73 14.63
C GLU A 245 2.64 -18.53 13.27
N ALA A 246 1.68 -17.60 13.18
CA ALA A 246 0.86 -17.44 11.98
C ALA A 246 1.68 -17.04 10.75
N TYR A 247 2.66 -16.13 10.92
CA TYR A 247 3.50 -15.68 9.81
C TYR A 247 4.38 -16.82 9.30
N HIS A 248 4.95 -17.61 10.21
CA HIS A 248 5.70 -18.82 9.86
C HIS A 248 4.84 -19.78 9.03
N ARG A 249 3.62 -20.11 9.48
CA ARG A 249 2.69 -20.97 8.72
C ARG A 249 2.34 -20.41 7.35
N LEU A 250 2.15 -19.09 7.26
CA LEU A 250 1.82 -18.40 6.00
C LEU A 250 2.92 -18.57 4.94
N VAL A 251 4.19 -18.51 5.35
CA VAL A 251 5.35 -18.58 4.43
C VAL A 251 5.89 -20.00 4.25
N ALA A 252 5.63 -20.93 5.19
CA ALA A 252 6.14 -22.29 5.17
C ALA A 252 5.47 -23.23 4.15
N THR A 253 4.34 -22.83 3.54
CA THR A 253 3.66 -23.63 2.51
C THR A 253 3.65 -22.90 1.16
N PRO A 254 4.81 -22.69 0.52
CA PRO A 254 4.86 -22.17 -0.84
C PRO A 254 4.14 -23.12 -1.80
N GLY A 255 3.44 -22.57 -2.79
CA GLY A 255 2.73 -23.35 -3.82
C GLY A 255 1.29 -23.77 -3.48
N LYS A 256 0.83 -23.62 -2.23
CA LYS A 256 -0.61 -23.76 -1.93
C LYS A 256 -1.40 -22.52 -2.39
N PRO A 257 -2.69 -22.67 -2.73
CA PRO A 257 -3.58 -21.53 -2.99
C PRO A 257 -3.55 -20.52 -1.84
N ILE A 258 -3.62 -19.22 -2.16
CA ILE A 258 -3.51 -18.16 -1.15
C ILE A 258 -4.59 -18.26 -0.08
N ALA A 259 -5.82 -18.62 -0.48
CA ALA A 259 -6.94 -18.86 0.44
C ALA A 259 -6.58 -19.89 1.53
N ASP A 260 -6.00 -21.04 1.13
CA ASP A 260 -5.64 -22.12 2.04
C ASP A 260 -4.48 -21.73 2.95
N ARG A 261 -3.53 -20.96 2.43
CA ARG A 261 -2.40 -20.43 3.22
C ARG A 261 -2.88 -19.47 4.30
N LEU A 262 -3.79 -18.56 3.97
CA LEU A 262 -4.38 -17.62 4.92
C LEU A 262 -5.24 -18.34 5.97
N ALA A 263 -6.05 -19.31 5.55
CA ALA A 263 -6.84 -20.14 6.46
C ALA A 263 -5.94 -20.93 7.43
N GLY A 264 -4.88 -21.57 6.92
CA GLY A 264 -3.90 -22.30 7.73
C GLY A 264 -3.09 -21.39 8.65
N ALA A 265 -2.75 -20.18 8.20
CA ALA A 265 -2.12 -19.17 9.06
C ALA A 265 -3.06 -18.73 10.19
N ALA A 266 -4.33 -18.47 9.89
CA ALA A 266 -5.32 -17.98 10.85
C ALA A 266 -5.87 -19.06 11.79
N GLY A 267 -5.81 -20.34 11.40
CA GLY A 267 -6.44 -21.44 12.14
C GLY A 267 -7.97 -21.47 12.01
N VAL A 268 -8.54 -20.80 11.01
CA VAL A 268 -9.98 -20.74 10.73
C VAL A 268 -10.25 -20.96 9.25
N SER A 269 -11.49 -21.24 8.85
CA SER A 269 -11.85 -21.34 7.43
C SER A 269 -11.70 -20.00 6.71
N VAL A 270 -11.45 -20.04 5.40
CA VAL A 270 -11.36 -18.82 4.59
C VAL A 270 -12.66 -18.00 4.60
N ASP A 271 -13.82 -18.64 4.70
CA ASP A 271 -15.10 -17.93 4.82
C ASP A 271 -15.21 -17.15 6.12
N SER A 272 -14.86 -17.78 7.25
CA SER A 272 -14.86 -17.10 8.54
C SER A 272 -13.90 -15.91 8.53
N LEU A 273 -12.71 -16.10 7.93
CA LEU A 273 -11.71 -15.05 7.80
C LEU A 273 -12.23 -13.88 6.95
N VAL A 274 -12.81 -14.15 5.77
CA VAL A 274 -13.33 -13.12 4.85
C VAL A 274 -14.56 -12.42 5.45
N SER A 275 -15.43 -13.16 6.13
CA SER A 275 -16.60 -12.60 6.83
C SER A 275 -16.18 -11.64 7.93
N GLN A 276 -15.22 -12.06 8.78
CA GLN A 276 -14.69 -11.22 9.84
C GLN A 276 -13.95 -9.99 9.30
N TRP A 277 -13.11 -10.17 8.27
CA TRP A 277 -12.46 -9.06 7.57
C TRP A 277 -13.49 -8.04 7.11
N ARG A 278 -14.54 -8.47 6.40
CA ARG A 278 -15.59 -7.58 5.91
C ARG A 278 -16.27 -6.85 7.08
N SER A 279 -16.58 -7.55 8.17
CA SER A 279 -17.21 -6.95 9.35
C SER A 279 -16.35 -5.82 9.94
N GLU A 280 -15.03 -5.99 10.01
CA GLU A 280 -14.11 -4.97 10.51
C GLU A 280 -14.01 -3.77 9.56
N ILE A 281 -13.99 -4.02 8.24
CA ILE A 281 -13.97 -2.93 7.26
C ILE A 281 -15.26 -2.12 7.33
N LEU A 282 -16.42 -2.77 7.46
CA LEU A 282 -17.71 -2.08 7.58
C LEU A 282 -17.85 -1.31 8.90
N ALA A 283 -17.28 -1.83 9.99
CA ALA A 283 -17.25 -1.12 11.27
C ALA A 283 -16.37 0.14 11.21
N ALA A 284 -15.31 0.14 10.39
CA ALA A 284 -14.42 1.29 10.17
C ALA A 284 -14.98 2.33 9.18
N ARG A 285 -16.30 2.38 8.98
CA ARG A 285 -16.96 3.38 8.13
C ARG A 285 -16.51 4.79 8.55
N PRO A 286 -15.98 5.62 7.63
CA PRO A 286 -15.63 7.00 7.96
C PRO A 286 -16.83 7.75 8.52
N ALA A 287 -16.63 8.51 9.60
CA ALA A 287 -17.66 9.42 10.07
C ALA A 287 -18.01 10.41 8.95
N PRO A 288 -19.30 10.64 8.65
CA PRO A 288 -19.69 11.61 7.66
C PRO A 288 -19.16 12.99 8.07
N VAL A 289 -18.50 13.68 7.15
CA VAL A 289 -18.11 15.07 7.36
C VAL A 289 -19.39 15.90 7.39
N THR A 290 -19.86 16.24 8.58
CA THR A 290 -20.97 17.17 8.75
C THR A 290 -20.47 18.55 8.35
N VAL A 291 -20.87 19.00 7.16
CA VAL A 291 -20.63 20.39 6.77
C VAL A 291 -21.45 21.27 7.71
N PRO A 292 -20.85 22.27 8.38
CA PRO A 292 -21.62 23.20 9.19
C PRO A 292 -22.73 23.82 8.33
N PRO A 293 -23.91 24.11 8.89
CA PRO A 293 -25.02 24.68 8.12
C PRO A 293 -24.67 26.01 7.43
N TRP A 294 -23.63 26.70 7.88
CA TRP A 294 -23.10 27.92 7.25
C TRP A 294 -22.08 27.68 6.12
N GLY A 295 -21.55 26.46 5.96
CA GLY A 295 -20.55 26.11 4.94
C GLY A 295 -20.98 26.41 3.51
N PRO A 296 -22.23 26.09 3.08
CA PRO A 296 -22.74 26.48 1.77
C PRO A 296 -22.77 28.01 1.58
N TRP A 297 -23.13 28.76 2.62
CA TRP A 297 -23.17 30.23 2.58
C TRP A 297 -21.78 30.84 2.47
N ALA A 298 -20.79 30.28 3.17
CA ALA A 298 -19.40 30.71 3.02
C ALA A 298 -18.87 30.44 1.61
N ALA A 299 -19.18 29.28 1.03
CA ALA A 299 -18.79 28.97 -0.35
C ALA A 299 -19.44 29.92 -1.37
N LEU A 300 -20.75 30.19 -1.23
CA LEU A 300 -21.47 31.16 -2.08
C LEU A 300 -20.93 32.59 -1.92
N GLY A 301 -20.63 33.00 -0.68
CA GLY A 301 -20.03 34.29 -0.38
C GLY A 301 -18.67 34.47 -1.06
N TRP A 302 -17.78 33.48 -0.95
CA TRP A 302 -16.49 33.52 -1.64
C TRP A 302 -16.63 33.48 -3.17
N THR A 303 -17.55 32.68 -3.70
CA THR A 303 -17.83 32.64 -5.14
C THR A 303 -18.28 34.01 -5.64
N ALA A 304 -19.15 34.71 -4.90
CA ALA A 304 -19.58 36.06 -5.24
C ALA A 304 -18.43 37.07 -5.18
N VAL A 305 -17.57 37.00 -4.16
CA VAL A 305 -16.37 37.86 -4.05
C VAL A 305 -15.43 37.64 -5.23
N PHE A 306 -15.12 36.38 -5.59
CA PHE A 306 -14.26 36.08 -6.73
C PHE A 306 -14.88 36.50 -8.06
N ALA A 307 -16.20 36.33 -8.24
CA ALA A 307 -16.91 36.80 -9.43
C ALA A 307 -16.83 38.33 -9.55
N VAL A 308 -17.02 39.08 -8.46
CA VAL A 308 -16.89 40.53 -8.44
C VAL A 308 -15.46 40.96 -8.73
N CYS A 309 -14.45 40.33 -8.12
CA CYS A 309 -13.04 40.61 -8.41
C CYS A 309 -12.67 40.31 -9.86
N ALA A 310 -13.19 39.22 -10.45
CA ALA A 310 -12.99 38.90 -11.86
C ALA A 310 -13.59 39.98 -12.77
N LEU A 311 -14.83 40.40 -12.52
CA LEU A 311 -15.51 41.48 -13.26
C LEU A 311 -14.85 42.85 -13.08
N ARG A 312 -14.21 43.10 -11.94
CA ARG A 312 -13.47 44.35 -11.68
C ARG A 312 -12.10 44.36 -12.35
N SER A 313 -11.44 43.19 -12.46
CA SER A 313 -10.13 43.06 -13.13
C SER A 313 -10.23 43.09 -14.66
N SER A 314 -11.36 42.67 -15.25
CA SER A 314 -11.61 42.78 -16.69
C SER A 314 -11.74 44.24 -17.17
N ARG A 315 -12.09 45.19 -16.29
CA ARG A 315 -12.12 46.62 -16.61
C ARG A 315 -10.74 47.24 -16.83
N TRP A 316 -9.66 46.61 -16.35
CA TRP A 316 -8.29 47.12 -16.52
C TRP A 316 -7.54 46.49 -17.71
N ARG A 317 -8.19 45.60 -18.47
CA ARG A 317 -7.60 44.93 -19.66
C ARG A 317 -8.21 45.38 -20.98
N VAL A 318 -9.08 46.38 -20.97
CA VAL A 318 -9.65 47.03 -22.15
C VAL A 318 -9.21 48.50 -22.14
N SER A 319 -7.90 48.73 -22.28
CA SER A 319 -7.28 50.03 -22.59
C SER A 319 -5.96 49.75 -23.29
#